data_AF-A0A6S7IZ20-F1
#
_entry.id   AF-A0A6S7IZ20-F1
#
_cell.length_a   1.000
_cell.length_b   1.000
_cell.length_c   1.000
_cell.angle_alpha   90.00
_cell.angle_beta   90.00
_cell.angle_gamma   90.00
#
_symmetry.space_group_name_H-M   'P 1'
#
loop_
_entity.id
_entity.type
_entity.pdbx_description
1 polymer ?
#
loop_
_entity_poly.entity_id
_entity_poly.type
_entity_poly.pdbx_seq_one_letter_code
_entity_poly.pdbx_strand_id
1 'polypeptide(L)'
;MRHREYLKKKAVQTKSKLYHDAYKKQRNELNKLIKKTKAEYFKNKLNSCERNPKEMWKTINRLTNKTSKTTNITEINQNGKRITDDHTIANTLNEYFSEVGPQLAANLSQSLESPESYYLAR
;
A
#
# COMPACT_ATOMS: atom_id res chain seq x y z
N MET A 1 9.10 24.55 -17.43
CA MET A 1 7.61 24.56 -17.54
C MET A 1 7.15 25.47 -18.68
N ARG A 2 7.45 26.78 -18.64
CA ARG A 2 7.01 27.78 -19.64
C ARG A 2 7.27 27.41 -21.11
N HIS A 3 8.46 26.90 -21.45
CA HIS A 3 8.79 26.54 -22.85
C HIS A 3 8.02 25.32 -23.38
N ARG A 4 7.81 24.28 -22.55
CA ARG A 4 7.01 23.10 -22.92
C ARG A 4 5.55 23.50 -23.17
N GLU A 5 4.99 24.32 -22.30
CA GLU A 5 3.61 24.80 -22.41
C GLU A 5 3.42 25.70 -23.63
N TYR A 6 4.39 26.57 -23.92
CA TYR A 6 4.42 27.36 -25.14
C TYR A 6 4.38 26.47 -26.40
N LEU A 7 5.26 25.47 -26.50
CA LEU A 7 5.29 24.55 -27.65
C LEU A 7 3.99 23.74 -27.77
N LYS A 8 3.42 23.30 -26.64
CA LYS A 8 2.11 22.62 -26.61
C LYS A 8 1.01 23.52 -27.18
N LYS A 9 0.95 24.77 -26.71
CA LYS A 9 -0.06 25.76 -27.17
C LYS A 9 0.08 26.04 -28.66
N LYS A 10 1.31 26.27 -29.15
CA LYS A 10 1.60 26.47 -30.58
C LYS A 10 1.25 25.26 -31.43
N ALA A 11 1.57 24.04 -30.99
CA ALA A 11 1.23 22.81 -31.71
C ALA A 11 -0.28 22.64 -31.88
N VAL A 12 -1.06 22.92 -30.84
CA VAL A 12 -2.53 22.83 -30.88
C VAL A 12 -3.13 23.90 -31.78
N GLN A 13 -2.65 25.15 -31.67
CA GLN A 13 -3.17 26.28 -32.46
C GLN A 13 -2.87 26.16 -33.95
N THR A 14 -1.66 25.71 -34.29
CA THR A 14 -1.18 25.69 -35.68
C THR A 14 -1.40 24.36 -36.39
N LYS A 15 -1.72 23.28 -35.65
CA LYS A 15 -1.76 21.89 -36.14
C LYS A 15 -0.49 21.46 -36.91
N SER A 16 0.62 22.16 -36.67
CA SER A 16 1.87 21.93 -37.40
C SER A 16 2.66 20.79 -36.78
N LYS A 17 3.10 19.87 -37.64
CA LYS A 17 3.96 18.74 -37.29
C LYS A 17 5.26 19.20 -36.63
N LEU A 18 5.84 20.31 -37.09
CA LEU A 18 7.10 20.87 -36.56
C LEU A 18 6.97 21.26 -35.07
N TYR A 19 5.91 21.99 -34.70
CA TYR A 19 5.67 22.37 -33.31
C TYR A 19 5.33 21.15 -32.44
N HIS A 20 4.64 20.16 -32.99
CA HIS A 20 4.32 18.91 -32.29
C HIS A 20 5.58 18.09 -31.98
N ASP A 21 6.50 17.97 -32.94
CA ASP A 21 7.77 17.26 -32.76
C ASP A 21 8.71 18.00 -31.79
N ALA A 22 8.76 19.34 -31.88
CA ALA A 22 9.47 20.17 -30.91
C ALA A 22 8.91 19.99 -29.48
N TYR A 23 7.58 19.98 -29.31
CA TYR A 23 6.96 19.70 -28.02
C TYR A 23 7.34 18.31 -27.48
N LYS A 24 7.27 17.27 -28.32
CA LYS A 24 7.66 15.90 -27.94
C LYS A 24 9.11 15.85 -27.47
N LYS A 25 10.04 16.43 -28.23
CA LYS A 25 11.45 16.51 -27.87
C LYS A 25 11.63 17.18 -26.51
N GLN A 26 11.06 18.37 -26.34
CA GLN A 26 11.20 19.11 -25.08
C GLN A 26 10.56 18.40 -23.89
N ARG A 27 9.41 17.75 -24.08
CA ARG A 27 8.75 16.92 -23.04
C ARG A 27 9.66 15.77 -22.63
N ASN A 28 10.28 15.10 -23.59
CA ASN A 28 11.14 13.95 -23.32
C ASN A 28 12.43 14.37 -22.59
N GLU A 29 13.06 15.46 -23.03
CA GLU A 29 14.24 16.04 -22.34
C GLU A 29 13.91 16.46 -20.91
N LEU A 30 12.78 17.15 -20.71
CA LEU A 30 12.34 17.52 -19.37
C LEU A 30 12.09 16.29 -18.49
N ASN A 31 11.43 15.27 -19.02
CA ASN A 31 11.18 14.03 -18.29
C ASN A 31 12.49 13.30 -17.95
N LYS A 32 13.46 13.28 -18.86
CA LYS A 32 14.80 12.71 -18.65
C LYS A 32 15.52 13.46 -17.53
N LEU A 33 15.49 14.79 -17.56
CA LEU A 33 16.08 15.63 -16.52
C LEU A 33 15.41 15.38 -15.17
N ILE A 34 14.08 15.39 -15.09
CA ILE A 34 13.34 15.11 -13.85
C ILE A 34 13.71 13.74 -13.28
N LYS A 35 13.77 12.69 -14.12
CA LYS A 35 14.17 11.35 -13.69
C LYS A 35 15.60 11.33 -13.14
N LYS A 36 16.54 11.93 -13.87
CA LYS A 36 17.95 12.03 -13.47
C LYS A 36 18.10 12.75 -12.14
N THR A 37 17.54 13.96 -12.03
CA THR A 37 17.64 14.77 -10.81
C THR A 37 16.98 14.09 -9.60
N LYS A 38 15.84 13.42 -9.78
CA LYS A 38 15.21 12.64 -8.70
C LYS A 38 16.11 11.47 -8.26
N ALA A 39 16.66 10.72 -9.21
CA ALA A 39 17.55 9.60 -8.90
C ALA A 39 18.81 10.07 -8.16
N GLU A 40 19.45 11.15 -8.62
CA GLU A 40 20.61 11.75 -7.97
C GLU A 40 20.29 12.23 -6.55
N TYR A 41 19.16 12.92 -6.35
CA TYR A 41 18.72 13.35 -5.02
C TYR A 41 18.58 12.18 -4.05
N PHE A 42 17.85 11.13 -4.44
CA PHE A 42 17.63 9.98 -3.56
C PHE A 42 18.91 9.18 -3.35
N LYS A 43 19.75 9.01 -4.36
CA LYS A 43 21.07 8.38 -4.23
C LYS A 43 21.92 9.11 -3.18
N ASN A 44 22.05 10.43 -3.32
CA ASN A 44 22.85 11.24 -2.40
C ASN A 44 22.26 11.22 -0.98
N LYS A 45 20.92 11.24 -0.86
CA LYS A 45 20.25 11.17 0.44
C LYS A 45 20.48 9.81 1.13
N LEU A 46 20.36 8.71 0.40
CA LEU A 46 20.60 7.37 0.95
C LEU A 46 22.07 7.21 1.36
N ASN A 47 23.02 7.70 0.55
CA ASN A 47 24.44 7.71 0.93
C ASN A 47 24.70 8.48 2.23
N SER A 48 24.00 9.60 2.46
CA SER A 48 24.11 10.35 3.72
C SER A 48 23.50 9.66 4.95
N CYS A 49 22.72 8.59 4.74
CA CYS A 49 22.02 7.85 5.80
C CYS A 49 22.76 6.59 6.27
N GLU A 50 24.01 6.36 5.86
CA GLU A 50 24.78 5.13 6.15
C GLU A 50 24.79 4.76 7.65
N ARG A 51 24.91 5.75 8.53
CA ARG A 51 24.93 5.56 9.99
C ARG A 51 23.56 5.78 10.68
N ASN A 52 22.50 5.96 9.90
CA ASN A 52 21.16 6.21 10.42
C ASN A 52 20.09 5.39 9.68
N PRO A 53 19.89 4.12 10.08
CA PRO A 53 18.88 3.23 9.48
C PRO A 53 17.45 3.79 9.53
N LYS A 54 17.11 4.57 10.56
CA LYS A 54 15.78 5.19 10.68
C LYS A 54 15.54 6.21 9.58
N GLU A 55 16.52 7.08 9.31
CA GLU A 55 16.43 8.06 8.22
C GLU A 55 16.53 7.42 6.83
N MET A 56 17.27 6.30 6.71
CA MET A 56 17.28 5.47 5.51
C MET A 56 15.87 4.98 5.17
N TRP A 57 15.20 4.34 6.13
CA TRP A 57 13.85 3.82 5.95
C TRP A 57 12.81 4.90 5.69
N LYS A 58 12.90 6.07 6.35
CA LYS A 58 12.05 7.23 6.01
C LYS A 58 12.25 7.67 4.55
N THR A 59 13.50 7.71 4.08
CA THR A 59 13.84 8.09 2.71
C THR A 59 13.30 7.08 1.71
N ILE A 60 13.42 5.78 1.98
CA ILE A 60 12.86 4.69 1.17
C ILE A 60 11.33 4.78 1.12
N ASN A 61 10.66 4.94 2.27
CA ASN A 61 9.20 5.05 2.33
C ASN A 61 8.68 6.22 1.49
N ARG A 62 9.37 7.37 1.57
CA ARG A 62 9.07 8.54 0.73
C ARG A 62 9.32 8.27 -0.75
N LEU A 63 10.37 7.54 -1.11
CA LEU A 63 10.65 7.16 -2.50
C LEU A 63 9.57 6.24 -3.07
N THR A 64 9.10 5.27 -2.29
CA THR A 64 8.11 4.28 -2.72
C THR A 64 6.66 4.76 -2.55
N ASN A 65 6.43 6.00 -2.13
CA ASN A 65 5.12 6.52 -1.72
C ASN A 65 4.41 5.58 -0.74
N LYS A 66 5.18 4.85 0.10
CA LYS A 66 4.64 4.07 1.20
C LYS A 66 4.37 5.06 2.33
N THR A 67 3.25 5.76 2.24
CA THR A 67 2.67 6.37 3.42
C THR A 67 2.14 5.24 4.27
N SER A 68 2.57 5.16 5.53
CA SER A 68 1.90 4.30 6.49
C SER A 68 0.46 4.80 6.58
N LYS A 69 -0.47 4.14 5.87
CA LYS A 69 -1.88 4.34 6.13
C LYS A 69 -2.12 3.70 7.48
N THR A 70 -2.16 4.52 8.52
CA THR A 70 -2.70 4.10 9.81
C THR A 70 -4.21 4.02 9.62
N THR A 71 -4.69 2.85 9.25
CA THR A 71 -6.12 2.53 9.34
C THR A 71 -6.41 2.22 10.80
N ASN A 72 -6.99 3.18 11.49
CA ASN A 72 -7.53 2.95 12.83
C ASN A 72 -8.89 2.27 12.67
N ILE A 73 -9.13 1.22 13.45
CA ILE A 73 -10.45 0.61 13.54
C ILE A 73 -11.31 1.56 14.35
N THR A 74 -12.28 2.22 13.72
CA THR A 74 -13.17 3.17 14.40
C THR A 74 -14.39 2.51 15.01
N GLU A 75 -14.72 1.30 14.53
CA GLU A 75 -15.84 0.51 15.03
C GLU A 75 -15.72 -0.95 14.65
N ILE A 76 -16.35 -1.81 15.46
CA ILE A 76 -16.63 -3.21 15.13
C ILE A 76 -18.10 -3.51 15.44
N ASN A 77 -18.69 -4.43 14.69
CA ASN A 77 -20.02 -4.95 14.97
C ASN A 77 -19.89 -6.35 15.58
N GLN A 78 -20.29 -6.48 16.83
CA GLN A 78 -20.38 -7.76 17.52
C GLN A 78 -21.85 -8.06 17.78
N ASN A 79 -22.39 -9.07 17.10
CA ASN A 79 -23.77 -9.55 17.29
C ASN A 79 -24.85 -8.44 17.19
N GLY A 80 -24.70 -7.50 16.25
CA GLY A 80 -25.62 -6.38 16.07
C GLY A 80 -25.35 -5.17 16.98
N LYS A 81 -24.40 -5.29 17.92
CA LYS A 81 -23.95 -4.17 18.76
C LYS A 81 -22.75 -3.48 18.11
N ARG A 82 -22.91 -2.19 17.84
CA ARG A 82 -21.84 -1.32 17.38
C ARG A 82 -20.96 -0.91 18.56
N ILE A 83 -19.67 -1.26 18.50
CA ILE A 83 -18.66 -0.92 19.50
C ILE A 83 -17.71 0.09 18.85
N THR A 84 -17.51 1.24 19.49
CA THR A 84 -16.68 2.34 19.00
C THR A 84 -15.57 2.76 19.96
N ASP A 85 -15.56 2.21 21.18
CA ASP A 85 -14.54 2.49 22.19
C ASP A 85 -13.29 1.64 21.95
N ASP A 86 -12.11 2.26 21.88
CA ASP A 86 -10.85 1.62 21.49
C ASP A 86 -10.45 0.46 22.43
N HIS A 87 -10.65 0.63 23.75
CA HIS A 87 -10.34 -0.42 24.72
C HIS A 87 -11.28 -1.61 24.56
N THR A 88 -12.56 -1.33 24.37
CA THR A 88 -13.57 -2.36 24.15
C THR A 88 -13.32 -3.09 22.83
N ILE A 89 -12.98 -2.38 21.74
CA ILE A 89 -12.59 -2.98 20.46
C ILE A 89 -11.41 -3.94 20.64
N ALA A 90 -10.36 -3.50 21.33
CA ALA A 90 -9.17 -4.32 21.56
C ALA A 90 -9.49 -5.59 22.36
N ASN A 91 -10.30 -5.47 23.41
CA ASN A 91 -10.72 -6.62 24.22
C ASN A 91 -11.58 -7.59 23.41
N THR A 92 -12.57 -7.10 22.67
CA THR A 92 -13.42 -7.95 21.82
C THR A 92 -12.60 -8.70 20.77
N LEU A 93 -11.58 -8.08 20.16
CA LEU A 93 -10.68 -8.76 19.22
C LEU A 93 -9.83 -9.82 19.93
N ASN A 94 -9.28 -9.51 21.09
CA ASN A 94 -8.49 -10.45 21.88
C ASN A 94 -9.32 -11.69 22.28
N GLU A 95 -10.53 -11.48 22.79
CA GLU A 95 -11.48 -12.55 23.15
C GLU A 95 -11.77 -13.42 21.93
N TYR A 96 -12.20 -12.82 20.82
CA TYR A 96 -12.51 -13.56 19.60
C TYR A 96 -11.36 -14.45 19.12
N PHE A 97 -10.15 -13.90 18.97
CA PHE A 97 -9.01 -14.65 18.44
C PHE A 97 -8.40 -15.66 19.42
N SER A 98 -8.60 -15.48 20.72
CA SER A 98 -8.20 -16.46 21.73
C SER A 98 -9.19 -17.63 21.85
N GLU A 99 -10.48 -17.38 21.64
CA GLU A 99 -11.54 -18.39 21.79
C GLU A 99 -11.86 -19.18 20.51
N VAL A 100 -11.66 -18.58 19.32
CA VAL A 100 -12.05 -19.22 18.05
C VAL A 100 -11.36 -20.57 17.83
N GLY A 101 -10.09 -20.70 18.21
CA GLY A 101 -9.34 -21.95 18.11
C GLY A 101 -9.94 -23.07 18.97
N PRO A 102 -10.05 -22.89 20.30
CA PRO A 102 -10.71 -23.85 21.19
C PRO A 102 -12.14 -24.19 20.78
N GLN A 103 -12.95 -23.20 20.38
CA GLN A 103 -14.34 -23.42 19.97
C GLN A 103 -14.43 -24.29 18.71
N LEU A 104 -13.57 -24.05 17.71
CA LEU A 104 -13.52 -24.88 16.49
C LEU A 104 -13.08 -26.31 16.81
N ALA A 105 -12.08 -26.49 17.68
CA ALA A 105 -11.62 -27.82 18.09
C ALA A 105 -12.72 -28.61 18.82
N ALA A 106 -13.46 -27.96 19.73
CA ALA A 106 -14.58 -28.57 20.44
C ALA A 106 -15.69 -29.01 19.47
N ASN A 107 -16.07 -28.16 18.51
CA ASN A 107 -17.11 -28.48 17.52
C ASN A 107 -16.69 -29.64 16.59
N LEU A 108 -15.41 -29.73 16.23
CA LEU A 108 -14.88 -30.84 15.43
C LEU A 108 -14.88 -32.16 16.21
N SER A 109 -14.57 -32.14 17.51
CA SER A 109 -14.59 -33.36 18.33
C SER A 109 -15.97 -34.00 18.48
N GLN A 110 -17.04 -33.21 18.30
CA GLN A 110 -18.43 -33.69 18.33
C GLN A 110 -18.90 -34.31 17.00
N SER A 111 -18.22 -34.03 15.89
CA SER A 111 -18.61 -34.50 14.55
C SER A 111 -17.78 -35.67 14.02
N LEU A 112 -16.77 -36.11 14.77
CA LEU A 112 -15.97 -37.27 14.42
C LEU A 112 -16.64 -38.53 14.96
N GLU A 113 -17.52 -39.14 14.15
CA GLU A 113 -17.65 -40.60 14.23
C GLU A 113 -16.24 -41.20 14.12
N SER A 114 -15.92 -42.15 15.02
CA SER A 114 -14.62 -42.82 15.04
C SER A 114 -14.23 -43.19 13.61
N PRO A 115 -13.01 -42.88 13.13
CA PRO A 115 -12.54 -43.30 11.81
C PRO A 115 -12.67 -44.81 11.58
N GLU A 116 -12.81 -45.61 12.64
CA GLU A 116 -13.04 -47.06 12.61
C GLU A 116 -14.46 -47.44 12.15
N SER A 117 -15.46 -46.55 12.26
CA SER A 117 -16.83 -46.82 11.78
C SER A 117 -16.87 -47.09 10.27
N TYR A 118 -15.96 -46.46 9.51
CA TYR A 118 -15.80 -46.66 8.06
C TYR A 118 -15.33 -48.08 7.70
N TYR A 119 -14.66 -48.80 8.60
CA TYR A 119 -14.11 -50.13 8.33
C TYR A 119 -15.07 -51.26 8.70
N LEU A 120 -16.10 -51.01 9.50
CA LEU A 120 -17.09 -52.02 9.95
C LEU A 120 -18.34 -52.08 9.05
N ALA A 121 -18.48 -51.18 8.08
CA ALA A 121 -19.61 -51.13 7.15
C ALA A 121 -19.37 -51.87 5.82
N ARG A 122 -18.37 -52.76 5.75
CA ARG A 122 -17.98 -53.52 4.55
C ARG A 122 -17.93 -55.01 4.83
#